data_AF-A0A401U687-F1
#
_entry.id   AF-A0A401U687-F1
#
_cell.length_a   1.000
_cell.length_b   1.000
_cell.length_c   1.000
_cell.angle_alpha   90.00
_cell.angle_beta   90.00
_cell.angle_gamma   90.00
#
_symmetry.space_group_name_H-M   'P 1'
#
loop_
_entity.id
_entity.type
_entity.pdbx_description
1 polymer ?
#
loop_
_entity_poly.entity_id
_entity_poly.type
_entity_poly.pdbx_seq_one_letter_code
_entity_poly.pdbx_strand_id
1 'polypeptide(L)'
;MGFYKTGATYTGKHGLSLKLNGFEPGINDLAEARAIVIHGADYVSENYIARNGRLGRSHGCPAVATGVHTQLINMIKNNTCLFVYYPDKEYFKESSILSNKQNAAFFSEQQTNVLNDL
;
A
#
# COMPACT_ATOMS: atom_id res chain seq x y z
N MET A 1 -2.66 5.89 3.10
CA MET A 1 -1.80 5.50 4.23
C MET A 1 -2.64 4.72 5.22
N GLY A 2 -1.98 4.05 6.15
CA GLY A 2 -2.62 3.35 7.26
C GLY A 2 -2.82 1.86 7.02
N PHE A 3 -3.62 1.25 7.89
CA PHE A 3 -3.83 -0.20 7.90
C PHE A 3 -4.95 -0.60 6.95
N TYR A 4 -4.70 -1.65 6.17
CA TYR A 4 -5.64 -2.25 5.23
C TYR A 4 -5.74 -3.75 5.46
N LYS A 5 -6.93 -4.29 5.20
CA LYS A 5 -7.18 -5.71 4.99
C LYS A 5 -7.17 -6.02 3.50
N THR A 6 -6.41 -7.02 3.08
CA THR A 6 -6.51 -7.51 1.71
C THR A 6 -7.83 -8.27 1.53
N GLY A 7 -8.61 -7.89 0.52
CA GLY A 7 -9.91 -8.45 0.20
C GLY A 7 -9.87 -9.48 -0.94
N ALA A 8 -10.94 -9.50 -1.72
CA ALA A 8 -11.05 -10.37 -2.90
C ALA A 8 -10.14 -9.92 -4.05
N THR A 9 -9.71 -10.89 -4.84
CA THR A 9 -9.05 -10.64 -6.12
C THR A 9 -10.05 -10.53 -7.26
N TYR A 10 -9.72 -9.78 -8.31
CA TYR A 10 -10.42 -9.81 -9.58
C TYR A 10 -9.44 -9.58 -10.74
N THR A 11 -9.86 -9.92 -11.96
CA THR A 11 -9.08 -9.67 -13.17
C THR A 11 -9.74 -8.54 -13.95
N GLY A 12 -8.99 -7.48 -14.23
CA GLY A 12 -9.46 -6.33 -15.00
C GLY A 12 -8.41 -5.84 -16.00
N LYS A 13 -8.50 -4.56 -16.40
CA LYS A 13 -7.58 -3.94 -17.37
C LYS A 13 -6.08 -3.95 -16.96
N HIS A 14 -5.80 -4.15 -15.67
CA HIS A 14 -4.46 -4.21 -15.10
C HIS A 14 -4.03 -5.64 -14.72
N GLY A 15 -4.72 -6.65 -15.25
CA GLY A 15 -4.50 -8.05 -14.88
C GLY A 15 -5.07 -8.37 -13.50
N LEU A 16 -4.41 -9.26 -12.77
CA LEU A 16 -4.80 -9.66 -11.42
C LEU A 16 -4.69 -8.46 -10.49
N SER A 17 -5.77 -8.14 -9.79
CA SER A 17 -5.86 -7.02 -8.86
C SER A 17 -6.39 -7.49 -7.51
N LEU A 18 -5.89 -6.90 -6.42
CA LEU A 18 -6.27 -7.23 -5.05
C LEU A 18 -6.94 -6.03 -4.38
N LYS A 19 -8.20 -6.20 -3.97
CA LYS A 19 -8.95 -5.16 -3.25
C LYS A 19 -8.34 -4.87 -1.88
N LEU A 20 -8.39 -3.61 -1.46
CA LEU A 20 -7.95 -3.16 -0.16
C LEU A 20 -9.10 -2.50 0.60
N ASN A 21 -9.33 -2.97 1.82
CA ASN A 21 -10.33 -2.43 2.72
C ASN A 21 -9.61 -1.72 3.86
N GLY A 22 -9.84 -0.41 4.02
CA GLY A 22 -9.20 0.36 5.08
C GLY A 22 -9.78 0.06 6.46
N PHE A 23 -8.93 0.03 7.48
CA PHE A 23 -9.33 -0.23 8.86
C PHE A 23 -9.55 1.03 9.71
N GLU A 24 -9.19 2.22 9.20
CA GLU A 24 -9.14 3.45 9.98
C GLU A 24 -10.23 4.44 9.51
N PRO A 25 -11.32 4.61 10.31
CA PRO A 25 -12.40 5.55 10.02
C PRO A 25 -11.89 6.97 9.77
N GLY A 26 -12.40 7.64 8.73
CA GLY A 26 -11.97 8.99 8.35
C GLY A 26 -10.58 9.11 7.74
N ILE A 27 -9.80 8.02 7.69
CA ILE A 27 -8.44 8.00 7.12
C ILE A 27 -8.40 7.19 5.83
N ASN A 28 -8.81 5.92 5.89
CA ASN A 28 -8.77 5.02 4.74
C ASN A 28 -9.99 4.10 4.59
N ASP A 29 -11.01 4.27 5.42
CA ASP A 29 -12.30 3.56 5.38
C ASP A 29 -12.99 3.58 4.01
N LEU A 30 -12.81 4.64 3.21
CA LEU A 30 -13.36 4.72 1.85
C LEU A 30 -12.52 4.00 0.77
N ALA A 31 -11.49 3.25 1.13
CA ALA A 31 -10.58 2.61 0.16
C ALA A 31 -11.29 1.70 -0.84
N GLU A 32 -12.19 0.82 -0.37
CA GLU A 32 -12.93 -0.09 -1.25
C GLU A 32 -13.89 0.69 -2.17
N ALA A 33 -14.64 1.66 -1.61
CA ALA A 33 -15.57 2.51 -2.36
C ALA A 33 -14.85 3.35 -3.44
N ARG A 34 -13.59 3.71 -3.20
CA ARG A 34 -12.71 4.43 -4.15
C ARG A 34 -11.95 3.49 -5.10
N ALA A 35 -12.24 2.18 -5.08
CA ALA A 35 -11.57 1.17 -5.88
C ALA A 35 -10.04 1.15 -5.71
N ILE A 36 -9.56 1.36 -4.49
CA ILE A 36 -8.13 1.24 -4.17
C ILE A 36 -7.75 -0.25 -4.15
N VAL A 37 -6.78 -0.61 -4.99
CA VAL A 37 -6.36 -2.00 -5.23
C VAL A 37 -4.84 -2.07 -5.39
N ILE A 38 -4.24 -3.23 -5.12
CA ILE A 38 -2.89 -3.55 -5.60
C ILE A 38 -3.01 -4.11 -7.01
N HIS A 39 -2.22 -3.58 -7.95
CA HIS A 39 -2.26 -4.04 -9.35
C HIS A 39 -0.92 -3.87 -10.08
N GLY A 40 -0.75 -4.57 -11.20
CA GLY A 40 0.38 -4.39 -12.11
C GLY A 40 0.26 -3.10 -12.92
N ALA A 41 1.38 -2.43 -13.20
CA ALA A 41 1.41 -1.23 -14.02
C ALA A 41 2.69 -1.12 -14.87
N ASP A 42 2.52 -0.83 -16.16
CA ASP A 42 3.64 -0.70 -17.11
C ASP A 42 4.55 0.49 -16.81
N TYR A 43 4.02 1.50 -16.12
CA TYR A 43 4.78 2.65 -15.64
C TYR A 43 5.65 2.36 -14.40
N VAL A 44 5.58 1.14 -13.88
CA VAL A 44 6.48 0.61 -12.85
C VAL A 44 7.50 -0.30 -13.56
N SER A 45 8.37 0.31 -14.35
CA SER A 45 9.40 -0.39 -15.14
C SER A 45 10.63 0.49 -15.41
N GLU A 46 11.78 -0.14 -15.64
CA GLU A 46 13.01 0.53 -16.05
C GLU A 46 12.86 1.29 -17.37
N ASN A 47 12.14 0.71 -18.34
CA ASN A 47 11.86 1.37 -19.62
C ASN A 47 11.09 2.68 -19.44
N TYR A 48 10.14 2.74 -18.48
CA TYR A 48 9.44 3.96 -18.15
C TYR A 48 10.39 4.99 -17.50
N ILE A 49 11.22 4.56 -16.55
CA ILE A 49 12.22 5.41 -15.92
C ILE A 49 13.19 5.99 -16.95
N ALA A 50 13.71 5.17 -17.87
CA ALA A 50 14.65 5.60 -18.90
C ALA A 50 14.06 6.69 -19.82
N ARG A 51 12.74 6.67 -20.06
CA ARG A 51 12.05 7.65 -20.90
C ARG A 51 11.58 8.89 -20.15
N ASN A 52 11.25 8.76 -18.87
CA ASN A 52 10.57 9.79 -18.09
C ASN A 52 11.41 10.36 -16.93
N GLY A 53 12.59 9.80 -16.67
CA GLY A 53 13.51 10.19 -15.59
C GLY A 53 13.05 9.78 -14.19
N ARG A 54 11.91 9.08 -14.06
CA ARG A 54 11.32 8.63 -12.78
C ARG A 54 10.26 7.56 -12.99
N LEU A 55 9.86 6.91 -11.91
CA LEU A 55 8.71 5.99 -11.90
C LEU A 55 7.39 6.75 -12.16
N GLY A 56 6.41 6.05 -12.76
CA GLY A 56 5.05 6.58 -12.89
C GLY A 56 4.32 6.69 -11.55
N ARG A 57 3.20 7.42 -11.53
CA ARG A 57 2.38 7.64 -10.33
C ARG A 57 0.95 7.18 -10.58
N SER A 58 0.38 6.49 -9.60
CA SER A 58 -1.06 6.18 -9.56
C SER A 58 -1.84 7.31 -8.88
N HIS A 59 -3.17 7.23 -8.91
CA HIS A 59 -4.07 8.10 -8.15
C HIS A 59 -4.46 7.52 -6.77
N GLY A 60 -3.64 6.62 -6.22
CA GLY A 60 -3.80 6.07 -4.86
C GLY A 60 -3.59 4.57 -4.74
N CYS A 61 -3.77 3.82 -5.83
CA CYS A 61 -3.54 2.37 -5.85
C CYS A 61 -2.05 2.05 -5.67
N PRO A 62 -1.67 1.07 -4.83
CA PRO A 62 -0.33 0.50 -4.86
C PRO A 62 -0.08 -0.20 -6.21
N ALA A 63 0.67 0.47 -7.08
CA ALA A 63 1.06 -0.05 -8.38
C ALA A 63 2.42 -0.73 -8.29
N VAL A 64 2.51 -1.95 -8.79
CA VAL A 64 3.74 -2.77 -8.77
C VAL A 64 4.11 -3.21 -10.19
N ALA A 65 5.34 -3.70 -10.38
CA ALA A 65 5.79 -4.15 -11.69
C ALA A 65 4.95 -5.33 -12.20
N THR A 66 4.58 -5.30 -13.48
CA THR A 66 3.78 -6.36 -14.12
C THR A 66 4.46 -7.74 -14.03
N GLY A 67 5.79 -7.81 -13.95
CA GLY A 67 6.51 -9.07 -13.77
C GLY A 67 6.29 -9.78 -12.43
N VAL A 68 5.92 -9.05 -11.37
CA VAL A 68 5.84 -9.60 -9.99
C VAL A 68 4.45 -9.57 -9.38
N HIS A 69 3.52 -8.79 -9.95
CA HIS A 69 2.21 -8.52 -9.34
C HIS A 69 1.41 -9.80 -9.01
N THR A 70 1.40 -10.80 -9.89
CA THR A 70 0.65 -12.04 -9.67
C THR A 70 1.19 -12.85 -8.49
N GLN A 71 2.52 -13.00 -8.40
CA GLN A 71 3.15 -13.73 -7.30
C GLN A 71 2.92 -12.99 -5.97
N LEU A 72 3.13 -11.67 -5.97
CA LEU A 72 2.89 -10.82 -4.80
C LEU A 72 1.45 -10.93 -4.31
N ILE A 73 0.46 -10.73 -5.19
CA ILE A 73 -0.96 -10.80 -4.82
C ILE A 73 -1.32 -12.17 -4.27
N ASN A 74 -0.81 -13.26 -4.87
CA ASN A 74 -1.08 -14.60 -4.35
C ASN A 74 -0.46 -14.86 -2.98
N MET A 75 0.66 -14.20 -2.66
CA MET A 75 1.31 -14.29 -1.35
C MET A 75 0.55 -13.55 -0.26
N ILE A 76 -0.03 -12.39 -0.59
CA ILE A 76 -0.65 -11.50 0.41
C ILE A 76 -2.17 -11.46 0.37
N LYS A 77 -2.85 -12.18 -0.54
CA LYS A 77 -4.32 -12.32 -0.49
C LYS A 77 -4.78 -13.02 0.80
N ASN A 78 -6.09 -13.16 0.97
CA ASN A 78 -6.73 -13.85 2.09
C ASN A 78 -6.58 -13.14 3.44
N ASN A 79 -7.10 -11.91 3.53
CA ASN A 79 -7.23 -11.16 4.79
C ASN A 79 -5.90 -10.78 5.48
N THR A 80 -4.79 -10.75 4.75
CA THR A 80 -3.51 -10.20 5.24
C THR A 80 -3.66 -8.74 5.63
N CYS A 81 -2.97 -8.35 6.70
CA CYS A 81 -2.86 -6.96 7.13
C CYS A 81 -1.70 -6.28 6.39
N LEU A 82 -2.00 -5.17 5.72
CA LEU A 82 -1.02 -4.32 5.06
C LEU A 82 -0.96 -2.97 5.78
N PHE A 83 0.24 -2.50 6.11
CA PHE A 83 0.45 -1.15 6.61
C PHE A 83 1.14 -0.29 5.53
N VAL A 84 0.44 0.74 5.03
CA VAL A 84 0.98 1.67 4.04
C VAL A 84 1.45 2.93 4.73
N TYR A 85 2.77 3.07 4.85
CA TYR A 85 3.40 4.07 5.70
C TYR A 85 3.91 5.30 4.92
N TYR A 86 3.79 6.47 5.54
CA TYR A 86 4.61 7.65 5.26
C TYR A 86 4.67 8.51 6.55
N PRO A 87 5.80 9.20 6.82
CA PRO A 87 6.05 9.92 8.08
C PRO A 87 5.25 11.21 8.22
N ASP A 88 3.92 11.09 8.27
CA ASP A 88 2.99 12.20 8.48
C ASP A 88 2.63 12.33 9.96
N LYS A 89 3.02 13.45 10.56
CA LYS A 89 2.77 13.77 11.98
C LYS A 89 1.29 13.84 12.31
N GLU A 90 0.44 14.27 11.37
CA GLU A 90 -0.99 14.34 11.62
C GLU A 90 -1.61 12.94 11.60
N TYR A 91 -1.20 12.07 10.69
CA TYR A 91 -1.62 10.67 10.71
C TYR A 91 -1.30 9.97 12.03
N PHE A 92 -0.11 10.21 12.61
CA PHE A 92 0.26 9.65 13.91
C PHE A 92 -0.62 10.12 15.07
N LYS A 93 -1.19 11.33 15.00
CA LYS A 93 -2.08 11.87 16.05
C LYS A 93 -3.51 11.36 15.88
N GLU A 94 -4.00 11.34 14.64
CA GLU A 94 -5.39 11.02 14.31
C GLU A 94 -5.66 9.50 14.27
N SER A 95 -4.65 8.69 13.99
CA SER A 95 -4.78 7.23 13.97
C SER A 95 -5.14 6.69 15.36
N SER A 96 -6.30 6.05 15.48
CA SER A 96 -6.68 5.32 16.70
C SER A 96 -5.78 4.13 17.00
N ILE A 97 -5.03 3.65 16.00
CA ILE A 97 -4.10 2.53 16.13
C ILE A 97 -2.73 3.03 16.60
N LEU A 98 -2.23 4.14 16.05
CA LEU A 98 -0.85 4.62 16.29
C LEU A 98 -0.74 5.68 17.39
N SER A 99 -1.83 6.37 17.75
CA SER A 99 -1.81 7.44 18.77
C SER A 99 -1.46 6.94 20.18
N ASN A 100 -1.53 5.63 20.43
CA ASN A 100 -1.02 5.05 21.68
C ASN A 100 0.52 5.11 21.72
N LYS A 101 1.08 5.68 22.80
CA LYS A 101 2.53 5.81 23.01
C LYS A 101 3.32 4.51 22.81
N GLN A 102 2.78 3.36 23.19
CA GLN A 102 3.44 2.07 23.00
C GLN A 102 3.54 1.68 21.51
N ASN A 103 2.46 1.93 20.76
CA ASN A 103 2.42 1.66 19.33
C ASN A 103 3.31 2.66 18.57
N ALA A 104 3.26 3.94 18.92
CA ALA A 104 4.12 4.96 18.32
C ALA A 104 5.62 4.62 18.45
N ALA A 105 6.05 4.12 19.61
CA ALA A 105 7.43 3.70 19.83
C ALA A 105 7.81 2.50 18.95
N PHE A 106 6.97 1.45 18.92
CA PHE A 106 7.19 0.27 18.09
C PHE A 106 7.31 0.62 16.60
N PHE A 107 6.38 1.41 16.06
CA PHE A 107 6.40 1.76 14.63
C PHE A 107 7.56 2.70 14.25
N SER A 108 8.03 3.53 15.19
CA SER A 108 9.24 4.35 14.99
C SER A 108 10.51 3.49 14.92
N GLU A 109 10.62 2.46 15.76
CA GLU A 109 11.73 1.51 15.72
C GLU A 109 11.70 0.63 14.47
N GLN A 110 10.54 0.08 14.11
CA GLN A 110 10.39 -0.74 12.90
C GLN A 110 10.69 0.04 11.62
N GLN A 111 10.30 1.32 11.56
CA GLN A 111 10.66 2.18 10.43
C GLN A 111 12.18 2.32 10.30
N THR A 112 12.88 2.53 11.41
CA THR A 112 14.34 2.70 11.40
C THR A 112 15.01 1.44 10.84
N ASN A 113 14.53 0.25 11.23
CA ASN A 113 15.07 -1.01 10.73
C ASN A 113 14.78 -1.22 9.23
N VAL A 114 13.53 -1.00 8.78
CA VAL A 114 13.16 -1.16 7.36
C VAL A 114 13.93 -0.19 6.46
N LEU A 115 14.18 1.04 6.89
CA LEU A 115 14.95 2.02 6.12
C LEU A 115 16.45 1.73 6.11
N ASN A 116 16.97 1.05 7.13
CA ASN A 116 18.38 0.65 7.19
C ASN A 116 18.66 -0.62 6.35
N ASP A 117 17.63 -1.41 6.07
CA ASP A 117 17.70 -2.64 5.26
C ASP A 117 17.51 -2.41 3.74
N LEU A 118 17.32 -1.15 3.31
CA LEU A 118 17.14 -0.71 1.91
C LEU A 118 18.30 0.17 1.44
#